data_AF-A0A2N3AH31-F1
#
_entry.id   AF-A0A2N3AH31-F1
#
_cell.length_a   1.000
_cell.length_b   1.000
_cell.length_c   1.000
_cell.angle_alpha   90.00
_cell.angle_beta   90.00
_cell.angle_gamma   90.00
#
_symmetry.space_group_name_H-M   'P 1'
#
loop_
_entity.id
_entity.type
_entity.pdbx_description
1 polymer ?
#
loop_
_entity_poly.entity_id
_entity_poly.type
_entity_poly.pdbx_seq_one_letter_code
_entity_poly.pdbx_strand_id
1 'polypeptide(L)'
;MSNHFPKELIDQKAREKIIKEINRNILVEASAGSGKTSSLIHRMAALIKSGKFKVDEIAAITFTRKAAIELKERFQQKIEDSFRE
;
A
#
# COMPACT_ATOMS: atom_id res chain seq x y z
N MET A 1 12.23 7.73 31.90
CA MET A 1 11.74 6.64 31.02
C MET A 1 10.54 7.20 30.26
N SER A 2 10.73 7.67 29.02
CA SER A 2 9.64 8.21 28.22
C SER A 2 8.99 7.05 27.47
N ASN A 3 7.77 6.68 27.88
CA ASN A 3 6.94 5.74 27.13
C ASN A 3 6.51 6.40 25.82
N HIS A 4 7.31 6.23 24.76
CA HIS A 4 6.91 6.55 23.41
C HIS A 4 6.04 5.42 22.87
N PHE A 5 4.78 5.36 23.31
CA PHE A 5 3.78 4.57 22.59
C PHE A 5 3.65 5.20 21.20
N PRO A 6 3.89 4.48 20.09
CA PRO A 6 3.57 5.01 18.77
C PRO A 6 2.08 5.28 18.79
N LYS A 7 1.71 6.56 18.78
CA LYS A 7 0.31 6.99 18.82
C LYS A 7 -0.35 6.43 17.57
N GLU A 8 -1.26 5.48 17.75
CA GLU A 8 -2.02 4.88 16.67
C GLU A 8 -2.60 5.99 15.79
N LEU A 9 -2.40 5.87 14.48
CA LEU A 9 -2.90 6.88 13.55
C LEU A 9 -4.42 6.92 13.61
N ILE A 10 -4.99 8.12 13.54
CA ILE A 10 -6.46 8.28 13.55
C ILE A 10 -7.14 7.52 12.41
N ASP A 11 -6.43 7.30 11.30
CA ASP A 11 -6.89 6.57 10.11
C ASP A 11 -6.45 5.09 10.06
N GLN A 12 -5.89 4.55 11.16
CA GLN A 12 -5.33 3.19 11.18
C GLN A 12 -6.33 2.13 10.73
N LYS A 13 -7.59 2.21 11.18
CA LYS A 13 -8.66 1.30 10.75
C LYS A 13 -8.92 1.35 9.24
N ALA A 14 -8.79 2.51 8.62
CA ALA A 14 -8.95 2.66 7.16
C ALA A 14 -7.76 2.01 6.42
N ARG A 15 -6.54 2.20 6.91
CA ARG A 15 -5.33 1.55 6.37
C ARG A 15 -5.42 0.03 6.44
N GLU A 16 -5.93 -0.50 7.55
CA GLU A 16 -6.16 -1.94 7.69
C GLU A 16 -7.18 -2.48 6.69
N LYS A 17 -8.29 -1.76 6.46
CA LYS A 17 -9.27 -2.14 5.43
C LYS A 17 -8.65 -2.20 4.04
N ILE A 18 -7.82 -1.21 3.70
CA ILE A 18 -7.08 -1.16 2.43
C ILE A 18 -6.21 -2.41 2.22
N ILE A 19 -5.64 -2.99 3.28
CA ILE A 19 -4.77 -4.16 3.20
C ILE A 19 -5.56 -5.48 3.28
N LYS A 20 -6.58 -5.55 4.13
CA LYS A 20 -7.32 -6.80 4.42
C LYS A 20 -8.45 -7.08 3.43
N GLU A 21 -9.17 -6.05 2.97
CA GLU A 21 -10.31 -6.22 2.05
C GLU A 21 -9.86 -6.27 0.57
N ILE A 22 -9.10 -7.31 0.21
CA ILE A 22 -8.49 -7.45 -1.12
C ILE A 22 -9.49 -7.82 -2.24
N ASN A 23 -10.67 -8.37 -1.91
CA ASN A 23 -11.68 -8.80 -2.89
C ASN A 23 -12.78 -7.76 -3.14
N ARG A 24 -12.54 -6.49 -2.82
CA ARG A 24 -13.52 -5.40 -2.96
C ARG A 24 -12.91 -4.18 -3.62
N ASN A 25 -13.73 -3.40 -4.32
CA ASN A 25 -13.33 -2.09 -4.79
C ASN A 25 -13.33 -1.10 -3.62
N ILE A 26 -12.28 -0.29 -3.52
CA ILE A 26 -12.14 0.72 -2.47
C ILE A 26 -11.84 2.07 -3.12
N LEU A 27 -12.66 3.07 -2.77
CA LEU A 27 -12.35 4.47 -3.00
C LEU A 27 -11.66 5.03 -1.76
N VAL A 28 -10.51 5.65 -1.94
CA VAL A 28 -9.75 6.28 -0.85
C VAL A 28 -9.73 7.79 -1.06
N GLU A 29 -10.46 8.50 -0.21
CA GLU A 29 -10.38 9.96 -0.10
C GLU A 29 -9.35 10.31 0.98
N ALA A 30 -8.35 11.13 0.62
CA ALA A 30 -7.40 11.62 1.61
C ALA A 30 -6.67 12.89 1.15
N SER A 31 -6.27 13.72 2.11
CA SER A 31 -5.51 14.96 1.89
C SER A 31 -4.09 14.71 1.35
N ALA A 32 -3.43 15.75 0.82
CA ALA A 32 -2.01 15.66 0.48
C ALA A 32 -1.17 15.24 1.70
N GLY A 33 -0.10 14.48 1.49
CA GLY A 33 0.78 14.02 2.57
C GLY A 33 0.24 12.88 3.44
N SER A 34 -1.01 12.44 3.27
CA SER A 34 -1.60 11.35 4.07
C SER A 34 -1.09 9.94 3.73
N GLY A 35 -0.15 9.81 2.79
CA GLY A 35 0.41 8.51 2.39
C GLY A 35 -0.51 7.68 1.48
N LYS A 36 -1.35 8.29 0.65
CA LYS A 36 -2.18 7.59 -0.36
C LYS A 36 -1.40 6.59 -1.22
N THR A 37 -0.25 7.02 -1.75
CA THR A 37 0.62 6.17 -2.56
C THR A 37 1.16 4.99 -1.75
N SER A 38 1.59 5.23 -0.50
CA SER A 38 2.02 4.15 0.40
C SER A 38 0.90 3.15 0.66
N SER A 39 -0.32 3.61 0.93
CA SER A 39 -1.47 2.71 1.11
C SER A 39 -1.76 1.88 -0.15
N LEU A 40 -1.63 2.47 -1.36
CA LEU A 40 -1.75 1.74 -2.62
C LEU A 40 -0.68 0.65 -2.76
N ILE A 41 0.58 0.97 -2.47
CA ILE A 41 1.71 0.02 -2.50
C ILE A 41 1.47 -1.14 -1.53
N HIS A 42 1.04 -0.84 -0.30
CA HIS A 42 0.72 -1.85 0.70
C HIS A 42 -0.44 -2.75 0.26
N ARG A 43 -1.46 -2.20 -0.42
CA ARG A 43 -2.55 -2.98 -0.99
C ARG A 43 -2.07 -3.91 -2.10
N MET A 44 -1.25 -3.41 -3.03
CA MET A 44 -0.66 -4.23 -4.09
C MET A 44 0.20 -5.35 -3.49
N ALA A 45 1.01 -5.07 -2.47
CA ALA A 45 1.79 -6.07 -1.79
C ALA A 45 0.91 -7.12 -1.09
N ALA A 46 -0.21 -6.70 -0.48
CA ALA A 46 -1.18 -7.62 0.12
C ALA A 46 -1.86 -8.54 -0.90
N LEU A 47 -2.17 -8.04 -2.10
CA LEU A 47 -2.70 -8.86 -3.20
C LEU A 47 -1.72 -9.98 -3.55
N ILE A 48 -0.43 -9.67 -3.73
CA ILE A 48 0.60 -10.67 -4.03
C ILE A 48 0.83 -11.62 -2.86
N LYS A 49 0.98 -11.10 -1.63
CA LYS A 49 1.21 -11.91 -0.42
C LYS A 49 0.04 -12.86 -0.12
N SER A 50 -1.16 -12.57 -0.61
CA SER A 50 -2.30 -13.49 -0.48
C SER A 50 -2.14 -14.80 -1.25
N GLY A 51 -1.18 -14.88 -2.19
CA GLY A 51 -0.97 -16.03 -3.07
C GLY A 51 -2.02 -16.22 -4.15
N LYS A 52 -3.03 -15.33 -4.23
CA LYS A 52 -4.14 -15.41 -5.18
C LYS A 52 -3.89 -14.68 -6.49
N PHE A 53 -2.92 -13.76 -6.51
CA PHE A 53 -2.64 -12.89 -7.64
C PHE A 53 -1.13 -12.85 -7.90
N LYS A 54 -0.76 -12.79 -9.17
CA LYS A 54 0.60 -12.58 -9.64
C LYS A 54 0.82 -11.11 -9.99
N VAL A 55 2.08 -10.70 -10.07
CA VAL A 55 2.46 -9.31 -10.35
C VAL A 55 1.99 -8.85 -11.73
N ASP A 56 2.03 -9.73 -12.72
CA ASP A 56 1.59 -9.50 -14.09
C ASP A 56 0.06 -9.40 -14.24
N GLU A 57 -0.71 -9.71 -13.19
CA GLU A 57 -2.17 -9.56 -13.14
C GLU A 57 -2.60 -8.19 -12.55
N ILE A 58 -1.65 -7.35 -12.13
CA ILE A 58 -1.93 -6.04 -11.53
C ILE A 58 -1.59 -4.90 -12.50
N ALA A 59 -2.60 -4.09 -12.84
CA ALA A 59 -2.42 -2.82 -13.53
C ALA A 59 -2.52 -1.64 -12.54
N ALA A 60 -1.43 -0.89 -12.37
CA ALA A 60 -1.40 0.34 -11.58
C ALA A 60 -1.22 1.56 -12.49
N ILE A 61 -2.14 2.52 -12.40
CA ILE A 61 -2.22 3.68 -13.30
C ILE A 61 -2.02 4.97 -12.49
N THR A 62 -1.22 5.90 -13.02
CA THR A 62 -1.00 7.21 -12.42
C THR A 62 -1.05 8.29 -13.49
N PHE A 63 -1.22 9.55 -13.09
CA PHE A 63 -1.38 10.68 -14.02
C PHE A 63 -0.09 11.05 -14.76
N THR A 64 1.09 10.77 -14.19
CA THR A 64 2.37 11.17 -14.78
C THR A 64 3.33 9.99 -14.89
N ARG A 65 4.21 10.02 -15.91
CA ARG A 65 5.27 9.00 -16.05
C ARG A 65 6.18 8.93 -14.82
N LYS A 66 6.50 10.09 -14.22
CA LYS A 66 7.33 10.16 -13.01
C LYS A 66 6.68 9.43 -11.84
N ALA A 67 5.38 9.64 -11.61
CA ALA A 67 4.65 8.95 -10.55
C ALA A 67 4.56 7.43 -10.81
N ALA A 68 4.41 7.01 -12.07
CA ALA A 68 4.40 5.60 -12.43
C ALA A 68 5.74 4.91 -12.14
N ILE A 69 6.86 5.56 -12.48
CA ILE A 69 8.23 5.06 -12.21
C ILE A 69 8.44 4.96 -10.70
N GLU A 70 8.12 6.00 -9.94
CA GLU A 70 8.27 6.00 -8.47
C GLU A 70 7.40 4.93 -7.81
N LEU A 71 6.15 4.75 -8.28
CA LEU A 71 5.26 3.71 -7.77
C LEU A 71 5.84 2.32 -8.01
N LYS A 72 6.40 2.07 -9.20
CA LYS A 72 7.04 0.81 -9.55
C LYS A 72 8.24 0.51 -8.64
N GLU A 73 9.16 1.46 -8.48
CA GLU A 73 10.37 1.29 -7.67
C GLU A 73 10.03 1.00 -6.20
N ARG A 74 9.11 1.77 -5.62
CA ARG A 74 8.68 1.56 -4.23
C ARG A 74 7.93 0.24 -4.05
N PHE A 75 7.17 -0.19 -5.05
CA PHE A 75 6.48 -1.48 -5.00
C PHE A 75 7.46 -2.65 -5.06
N GLN A 76 8.48 -2.59 -5.93
CA GLN A 76 9.54 -3.60 -5.99
C GLN A 76 10.23 -3.75 -4.63
N GLN A 77 10.68 -2.64 -4.04
CA GLN A 77 11.27 -2.66 -2.70
C GLN A 77 10.34 -3.30 -1.66
N LYS A 78 9.06 -2.90 -1.66
CA LYS A 78 8.11 -3.41 -0.66
C LYS A 78 7.87 -4.91 -0.79
N ILE A 79 7.80 -5.42 -2.01
CA ILE A 79 7.64 -6.86 -2.27
C ILE A 79 8.88 -7.60 -1.78
N GLU A 80 10.08 -7.14 -2.12
CA GLU A 80 11.33 -7.75 -1.64
C GLU A 80 11.39 -7.82 -0.12
N ASP A 81 11.06 -6.72 0.57
CA ASP A 81 11.01 -6.69 2.03
C ASP A 81 9.99 -7.69 2.59
N SER A 82 8.82 -7.80 1.96
CA SER A 82 7.71 -8.66 2.42
C SER A 82 7.97 -10.16 2.27
N PHE A 83 8.97 -10.56 1.47
CA PHE A 83 9.41 -11.95 1.27
C PHE A 83 10.70 -12.30 2.03
N ARG A 84 11.38 -11.30 2.61
CA ARG A 84 12.55 -11.50 3.49
C ARG A 84 12.16 -11.78 4.95
N GLU A 85 10.96 -11.35 5.35
CA GLU A 85 10.31 -11.63 6.65
C GLU A 85 9.63 -13.00 6.68
#